data_AF-A0A822IN79-F1
#
_entry.id   AF-A0A822IN79-F1
#
_cell.length_a   1.000
_cell.length_b   1.000
_cell.length_c   1.000
_cell.angle_alpha   90.00
_cell.angle_beta   90.00
_cell.angle_gamma   90.00
#
_symmetry.space_group_name_H-M   'P 1'
#
loop_
_entity.id
_entity.type
_entity.pdbx_description
1 polymer ?
#
loop_
_entity_poly.entity_id
_entity_poly.type
_entity_poly.pdbx_seq_one_letter_code
_entity_poly.pdbx_strand_id
1 'polypeptide(L)'
;MSEEELNVTVESDVRDSHFLFTQKTEKSKKLLDYDYKRCNGCGLCIQVCPKNAIEPGPLIEIATGLDAPPVIIDHTRCSFCGMCASFCPVRSIRMNINDKDILELAEFPHLDSKVVFNDKCLPCLICEKSCPEEAISIDLGFTKKEILAPFKEGKTGEIIVDMEKCTLCGACAVLCPAFILVEKKAKADDLMPFDDLVVDKIKCDYCGICVPFCPEEAIKVKGEFNEEEIKKIAPGITGTIKVDNDKCTRCGWCEAVCPYDAAQVSKPFEGEIELLDEKLKGCDPVGCHGCFNVCPSKAWIIPKDKKIDVVKDFCTYCGACAKACHDTAIGVKRKLAKYTPVADTAWAKDWKKAIASLTTQERGRPDVSRSLHVEKEEKKSEPAIVKPVIDPVLRKLVDERIEKMSSILGNKQVRHVWERKDVETALAEIKKRMKKDEK
;
A
#
# COMPACT_ATOMS: atom_id res chain seq x y z
N MET A 1 -22.97 -29.81 -39.05
CA MET A 1 -22.45 -29.24 -37.80
C MET A 1 -23.23 -27.97 -37.59
N SER A 2 -24.20 -27.97 -36.68
CA SER A 2 -24.99 -26.77 -36.38
C SER A 2 -24.05 -25.69 -35.84
N GLU A 3 -24.01 -24.55 -36.51
CA GLU A 3 -23.40 -23.33 -35.97
C GLU A 3 -24.24 -22.92 -34.76
N GLU A 4 -23.85 -23.38 -33.56
CA GLU A 4 -24.35 -22.78 -32.32
C GLU A 4 -23.86 -21.33 -32.30
N GLU A 5 -24.77 -20.37 -32.53
CA GLU A 5 -24.49 -18.95 -32.33
C GLU A 5 -24.10 -18.75 -30.86
N LEU A 6 -22.81 -18.60 -30.61
CA LEU A 6 -22.27 -18.27 -29.29
C LEU A 6 -22.72 -16.86 -28.91
N ASN A 7 -23.82 -16.77 -28.17
CA ASN A 7 -24.28 -15.52 -27.57
C ASN A 7 -23.28 -15.10 -26.48
N VAL A 8 -22.49 -14.06 -26.76
CA VAL A 8 -21.55 -13.45 -25.82
C VAL A 8 -22.10 -12.09 -25.40
N THR A 9 -22.36 -11.92 -24.10
CA THR A 9 -22.72 -10.60 -23.55
C THR A 9 -21.60 -10.09 -22.65
N VAL A 10 -21.37 -8.77 -22.70
CA VAL A 10 -20.40 -8.09 -21.83
C VAL A 10 -21.14 -6.98 -21.10
N GLU A 11 -21.18 -7.07 -19.78
CA GLU A 11 -21.74 -6.06 -18.88
C GLU A 11 -20.58 -5.30 -18.22
N SER A 12 -20.74 -4.00 -18.02
CA SER A 12 -19.81 -3.15 -17.28
C SER A 12 -20.53 -2.46 -16.12
N ASP A 13 -19.96 -2.51 -14.94
CA ASP A 13 -20.47 -1.88 -13.71
C ASP A 13 -19.31 -1.17 -12.99
N VAL A 14 -19.62 -0.13 -12.22
CA VAL A 14 -18.63 0.60 -11.41
C VAL A 14 -19.13 0.69 -9.98
N ARG A 15 -18.33 0.21 -9.03
CA ARG A 15 -18.65 0.21 -7.59
C ARG A 15 -17.50 0.80 -6.83
N ASP A 16 -17.67 1.99 -6.27
CA ASP A 16 -16.62 2.71 -5.56
C ASP A 16 -15.34 2.85 -6.40
N SER A 17 -14.25 2.14 -6.04
CA SER A 17 -13.01 2.10 -6.80
C SER A 17 -12.88 0.95 -7.80
N HIS A 18 -13.90 0.11 -7.91
CA HIS A 18 -13.88 -1.10 -8.72
C HIS A 18 -14.59 -0.89 -10.06
N PHE A 19 -13.87 -1.18 -11.14
CA PHE A 19 -14.45 -1.36 -12.48
C PHE A 19 -14.66 -2.86 -12.70
N LEU A 20 -15.93 -3.26 -12.79
CA LEU A 20 -16.33 -4.65 -12.96
C LEU A 20 -16.76 -4.89 -14.40
N PHE A 21 -16.08 -5.80 -15.09
CA PHE A 21 -16.46 -6.23 -16.43
C PHE A 21 -16.84 -7.70 -16.38
N THR A 22 -18.07 -8.03 -16.76
CA THR A 22 -18.58 -9.41 -16.74
C THR A 22 -18.87 -9.87 -18.16
N GLN A 23 -18.12 -10.87 -18.63
CA GLN A 23 -18.43 -11.58 -19.86
C GLN A 23 -19.23 -12.84 -19.53
N LYS A 24 -20.42 -12.98 -20.12
CA LYS A 24 -21.26 -14.18 -19.99
C LYS A 24 -21.39 -14.88 -21.34
N THR A 25 -21.31 -16.18 -21.29
CA THR A 25 -21.56 -17.12 -22.38
C THR A 25 -22.40 -18.26 -21.81
N GLU A 26 -22.98 -19.11 -22.65
CA GLU A 26 -23.73 -20.29 -22.18
C GLU A 26 -22.90 -21.24 -21.30
N LYS A 27 -21.58 -21.27 -21.50
CA LYS A 27 -20.65 -22.21 -20.85
C LYS A 27 -19.82 -21.61 -19.73
N SER A 28 -19.73 -20.27 -19.65
CA SER A 28 -18.84 -19.61 -18.69
C SER A 28 -19.27 -18.19 -18.36
N LYS A 29 -19.05 -17.82 -17.09
CA LYS A 29 -19.14 -16.45 -16.57
C LYS A 29 -17.75 -16.02 -16.13
N LYS A 30 -17.24 -14.96 -16.75
CA LYS A 30 -15.93 -14.37 -16.44
C LYS A 30 -16.13 -12.98 -15.87
N LEU A 31 -15.60 -12.72 -14.69
CA LEU A 31 -15.59 -11.40 -14.06
C LEU A 31 -14.14 -10.89 -14.04
N LEU A 32 -13.89 -9.74 -14.65
CA LEU A 32 -12.65 -8.98 -14.49
C LEU A 32 -12.94 -7.81 -13.55
N ASP A 33 -12.30 -7.79 -12.41
CA ASP A 33 -12.46 -6.77 -11.37
C ASP A 33 -11.17 -5.94 -11.29
N TYR A 34 -11.27 -4.63 -11.53
CA TYR A 34 -10.16 -3.70 -11.47
C TYR A 34 -10.38 -2.64 -10.39
N ASP A 35 -9.64 -2.75 -9.28
CA ASP A 35 -9.56 -1.73 -8.23
C ASP A 35 -8.48 -0.70 -8.58
N TYR A 36 -8.92 0.49 -9.01
CA TYR A 36 -7.98 1.52 -9.46
C TYR A 36 -7.22 2.17 -8.31
N LYS A 37 -7.75 2.18 -7.09
CA LYS A 37 -7.08 2.78 -5.91
C LYS A 37 -5.91 1.95 -5.42
N ARG A 38 -6.00 0.63 -5.61
CA ARG A 38 -4.91 -0.31 -5.34
C ARG A 38 -3.87 -0.38 -6.45
N CYS A 39 -4.20 0.11 -7.65
CA CYS A 39 -3.30 0.14 -8.78
C CYS A 39 -2.17 1.14 -8.54
N ASN A 40 -0.92 0.69 -8.68
CA ASN A 40 0.24 1.58 -8.56
C ASN A 40 0.72 2.14 -9.91
N GLY A 41 0.01 1.88 -11.01
CA GLY A 41 0.38 2.38 -12.34
C GLY A 41 1.64 1.76 -12.95
N CYS A 42 2.15 0.63 -12.44
CA CYS A 42 3.33 -0.02 -13.04
C CYS A 42 3.15 -0.39 -14.52
N GLY A 43 1.90 -0.56 -14.98
CA GLY A 43 1.52 -0.82 -16.36
C GLY A 43 2.08 -2.12 -16.95
N LEU A 44 2.38 -3.10 -16.09
CA LEU A 44 2.66 -4.47 -16.52
C LEU A 44 1.47 -5.05 -17.29
N CYS A 45 0.24 -4.74 -16.87
CA CYS A 45 -1.00 -5.12 -17.55
C CYS A 45 -1.06 -4.62 -19.01
N ILE A 46 -0.54 -3.43 -19.30
CA ILE A 46 -0.43 -2.89 -20.67
C ILE A 46 0.54 -3.73 -21.50
N GLN A 47 1.68 -4.09 -20.90
CA GLN A 47 2.70 -4.95 -21.53
C GLN A 47 2.14 -6.36 -21.81
N VAL A 48 1.39 -6.95 -20.88
CA VAL A 48 0.85 -8.33 -20.96
C VAL A 48 -0.58 -8.46 -21.53
N CYS A 49 -1.25 -7.37 -21.94
CA CYS A 49 -2.47 -7.43 -22.75
C CYS A 49 -2.27 -7.74 -24.27
N PRO A 50 -2.73 -8.88 -24.82
CA PRO A 50 -2.46 -9.25 -26.23
C PRO A 50 -3.26 -8.42 -27.24
N LYS A 51 -4.38 -7.83 -26.78
CA LYS A 51 -5.30 -7.04 -27.60
C LYS A 51 -5.05 -5.54 -27.54
N ASN A 52 -4.03 -5.09 -26.80
CA ASN A 52 -3.81 -3.67 -26.50
C ASN A 52 -5.06 -2.98 -25.93
N ALA A 53 -5.85 -3.71 -25.13
CA ALA A 53 -7.09 -3.21 -24.55
C ALA A 53 -6.86 -2.32 -23.32
N ILE A 54 -5.61 -2.13 -22.89
CA ILE A 54 -5.28 -1.36 -21.68
C ILE A 54 -4.32 -0.24 -22.06
N GLU A 55 -4.66 0.96 -21.64
CA GLU A 55 -3.91 2.19 -21.92
C GLU A 55 -3.44 2.85 -20.60
N PRO A 56 -2.32 3.59 -20.62
CA PRO A 56 -1.85 4.29 -19.43
C PRO A 56 -2.78 5.46 -19.08
N GLY A 57 -3.04 5.63 -17.79
CA GLY A 57 -3.65 6.84 -17.24
C GLY A 57 -2.61 7.91 -16.91
N PRO A 58 -3.04 9.06 -16.36
CA PRO A 58 -2.18 10.19 -16.00
C PRO A 58 -1.40 9.92 -14.70
N LEU A 59 -0.46 8.96 -14.73
CA LEU A 59 0.23 8.48 -13.53
C LEU A 59 1.05 9.56 -12.81
N ILE A 60 1.62 10.53 -13.54
CA ILE A 60 2.40 11.61 -12.95
C ILE A 60 1.50 12.47 -12.05
N GLU A 61 0.34 12.86 -12.57
CA GLU A 61 -0.65 13.65 -11.85
C GLU A 61 -1.23 12.85 -10.68
N ILE A 62 -1.51 11.56 -10.88
CA ILE A 62 -2.00 10.65 -9.83
C ILE A 62 -0.98 10.55 -8.69
N ALA A 63 0.29 10.38 -9.02
CA ALA A 63 1.36 10.31 -8.04
C ALA A 63 1.49 11.59 -7.20
N THR A 64 1.00 12.73 -7.71
CA THR A 64 0.98 14.03 -7.03
C THR A 64 -0.37 14.41 -6.42
N GLY A 65 -1.38 13.52 -6.48
CA GLY A 65 -2.65 13.68 -5.77
C GLY A 65 -3.92 13.72 -6.63
N LEU A 66 -3.84 13.52 -7.95
CA LEU A 66 -5.04 13.35 -8.78
C LEU A 66 -5.72 12.00 -8.49
N ASP A 67 -7.01 12.02 -8.15
CA ASP A 67 -7.82 10.79 -8.02
C ASP A 67 -8.33 10.37 -9.41
N ALA A 68 -7.57 9.50 -10.08
CA ALA A 68 -7.92 8.94 -11.38
C ALA A 68 -7.35 7.52 -11.56
N PRO A 69 -7.92 6.68 -12.46
CA PRO A 69 -7.38 5.35 -12.71
C PRO A 69 -5.98 5.38 -13.34
N PRO A 70 -4.97 4.71 -12.77
CA PRO A 70 -3.61 4.66 -13.34
C PRO A 70 -3.51 3.95 -14.69
N VAL A 71 -4.49 3.09 -15.01
CA VAL A 71 -4.67 2.47 -16.32
C VAL A 71 -6.15 2.46 -16.68
N ILE A 72 -6.46 2.49 -17.97
CA ILE A 72 -7.82 2.48 -18.53
C ILE A 72 -8.00 1.19 -19.32
N ILE A 73 -9.06 0.43 -19.03
CA ILE A 73 -9.39 -0.82 -19.70
C ILE A 73 -10.53 -0.59 -20.70
N ASP A 74 -10.24 -0.75 -21.99
CA ASP A 74 -11.25 -0.81 -23.05
C ASP A 74 -11.88 -2.21 -23.08
N HIS A 75 -13.01 -2.35 -22.38
CA HIS A 75 -13.75 -3.61 -22.32
C HIS A 75 -14.27 -4.07 -23.68
N THR A 76 -14.41 -3.19 -24.68
CA THR A 76 -14.82 -3.55 -26.05
C THR A 76 -13.71 -4.27 -26.82
N ARG A 77 -12.45 -4.06 -26.44
CA ARG A 77 -11.27 -4.77 -26.99
C ARG A 77 -10.82 -5.93 -26.11
N CYS A 78 -11.28 -5.98 -24.86
CA CYS A 78 -10.87 -6.99 -23.89
C CYS A 78 -11.36 -8.39 -24.32
N SER A 79 -10.45 -9.35 -24.31
CA SER A 79 -10.76 -10.76 -24.62
C SER A 79 -10.98 -11.63 -23.38
N PHE A 80 -10.92 -11.05 -22.17
CA PHE A 80 -11.06 -11.79 -20.91
C PHE A 80 -10.12 -13.01 -20.84
N CYS A 81 -8.84 -12.80 -21.16
CA CYS A 81 -7.80 -13.84 -21.18
C CYS A 81 -7.05 -14.01 -19.84
N GLY A 82 -7.23 -13.09 -18.89
CA GLY A 82 -6.63 -13.19 -17.55
C GLY A 82 -5.15 -12.80 -17.43
N MET A 83 -4.42 -12.56 -18.52
CA MET A 83 -2.97 -12.24 -18.46
C MET A 83 -2.65 -11.02 -17.57
N CYS A 84 -3.47 -9.98 -17.61
CA CYS A 84 -3.29 -8.80 -16.75
C CYS A 84 -3.53 -9.10 -15.27
N ALA A 85 -4.47 -9.99 -14.94
CA ALA A 85 -4.74 -10.42 -13.57
C ALA A 85 -3.63 -11.37 -13.06
N SER A 86 -3.17 -12.31 -13.89
CA SER A 86 -2.09 -13.24 -13.58
C SER A 86 -0.75 -12.60 -13.21
N PHE A 87 -0.44 -11.44 -13.82
CA PHE A 87 0.85 -10.77 -13.67
C PHE A 87 0.74 -9.39 -13.01
N CYS A 88 -0.36 -9.08 -12.33
CA CYS A 88 -0.46 -7.86 -11.53
C CYS A 88 0.20 -8.06 -10.15
N PRO A 89 1.36 -7.44 -9.87
CA PRO A 89 2.10 -7.68 -8.62
C PRO A 89 1.42 -7.06 -7.40
N VAL A 90 0.52 -6.09 -7.62
CA VAL A 90 -0.26 -5.45 -6.55
C VAL A 90 -1.69 -5.98 -6.48
N ARG A 91 -2.06 -7.00 -7.28
CA ARG A 91 -3.42 -7.60 -7.32
C ARG A 91 -4.56 -6.59 -7.47
N SER A 92 -4.32 -5.48 -8.16
CA SER A 92 -5.35 -4.49 -8.47
C SER A 92 -6.30 -4.94 -9.58
N ILE A 93 -5.90 -5.93 -10.39
CA ILE A 93 -6.75 -6.56 -11.40
C ILE A 93 -6.91 -8.01 -11.00
N ARG A 94 -8.14 -8.43 -10.77
CA ARG A 94 -8.52 -9.81 -10.46
C ARG A 94 -9.40 -10.36 -11.56
N MET A 95 -9.38 -11.67 -11.73
CA MET A 95 -10.28 -12.32 -12.65
C MET A 95 -10.82 -13.60 -12.04
N ASN A 96 -12.13 -13.79 -12.14
CA ASN A 96 -12.82 -14.99 -11.71
C ASN A 96 -13.49 -15.65 -12.90
N ILE A 97 -13.46 -16.97 -12.96
CA ILE A 97 -14.18 -17.79 -13.94
C ILE A 97 -15.07 -18.76 -13.17
N ASN A 98 -16.37 -18.67 -13.40
CA ASN A 98 -17.39 -19.44 -12.67
C ASN A 98 -17.16 -19.33 -11.14
N ASP A 99 -16.96 -18.10 -10.70
CA ASP A 99 -16.75 -17.67 -9.32
C ASP A 99 -15.46 -18.20 -8.64
N LYS A 100 -14.56 -18.87 -9.38
CA LYS A 100 -13.20 -19.23 -8.91
C LYS A 100 -12.15 -18.24 -9.40
N ASP A 101 -11.23 -17.86 -8.53
CA ASP A 101 -10.09 -17.00 -8.91
C ASP A 101 -9.19 -17.76 -9.92
N ILE A 102 -8.79 -17.11 -11.02
CA ILE A 102 -7.98 -17.76 -12.05
C ILE A 102 -6.65 -18.29 -11.51
N LEU A 103 -6.14 -17.73 -10.41
CA LEU A 103 -4.85 -18.15 -9.83
C LEU A 103 -4.92 -19.51 -9.15
N GLU A 104 -6.12 -20.01 -8.83
CA GLU A 104 -6.35 -21.36 -8.32
C GLU A 104 -6.44 -22.40 -9.45
N LEU A 105 -6.53 -21.95 -10.70
CA LEU A 105 -6.69 -22.80 -11.87
C LEU A 105 -5.34 -23.07 -12.52
N ALA A 106 -4.97 -24.35 -12.65
CA ALA A 106 -3.68 -24.77 -13.20
C ALA A 106 -3.43 -24.32 -14.66
N GLU A 107 -4.49 -23.98 -15.40
CA GLU A 107 -4.40 -23.50 -16.78
C GLU A 107 -3.93 -22.03 -16.91
N PHE A 108 -3.96 -21.27 -15.81
CA PHE A 108 -3.53 -19.87 -15.76
C PHE A 108 -2.18 -19.72 -15.03
N PRO A 109 -1.07 -19.56 -15.78
CA PRO A 109 0.20 -19.24 -15.17
C PRO A 109 0.14 -17.85 -14.55
N HIS A 110 0.91 -17.66 -13.48
CA HIS A 110 0.93 -16.43 -12.68
C HIS A 110 2.27 -16.24 -12.00
N LEU A 111 2.49 -15.09 -11.36
CA LEU A 111 3.74 -14.80 -10.66
C LEU A 111 3.97 -15.79 -9.52
N ASP A 112 5.10 -16.50 -9.56
CA ASP A 112 5.52 -17.42 -8.51
C ASP A 112 6.26 -16.65 -7.42
N SER A 113 5.48 -16.11 -6.47
CA SER A 113 6.00 -15.27 -5.40
C SER A 113 5.21 -15.49 -4.11
N LYS A 114 5.91 -15.69 -3.00
CA LYS A 114 5.31 -16.10 -1.72
C LYS A 114 6.08 -15.55 -0.52
N VAL A 115 5.37 -15.42 0.59
CA VAL A 115 5.96 -15.22 1.92
C VAL A 115 5.64 -16.48 2.71
N VAL A 116 6.66 -17.08 3.32
CA VAL A 116 6.51 -18.27 4.17
C VAL A 116 7.18 -17.99 5.51
N PHE A 117 6.55 -18.41 6.59
CA PHE A 117 7.14 -18.38 7.93
C PHE A 117 7.51 -19.81 8.31
N ASN A 118 8.75 -20.01 8.74
CA ASN A 118 9.22 -21.31 9.25
C ASN A 118 8.89 -21.50 10.74
N ASP A 119 9.31 -22.63 11.29
CA ASP A 119 9.11 -23.07 12.68
C ASP A 119 9.90 -22.26 13.72
N LYS A 120 10.89 -21.46 13.31
CA LYS A 120 11.61 -20.55 14.21
C LYS A 120 10.78 -19.33 14.61
N CYS A 121 9.61 -19.14 14.01
CA CYS A 121 8.78 -18.00 14.30
C CYS A 121 8.28 -18.02 15.74
N LEU A 122 8.79 -17.10 16.56
CA LEU A 122 8.16 -16.75 17.82
C LEU A 122 7.21 -15.57 17.57
N PRO A 123 5.87 -15.76 17.63
CA PRO A 123 4.91 -14.74 17.27
C PRO A 123 5.14 -13.44 18.06
N CYS A 124 5.35 -12.33 17.34
CA CYS A 124 5.64 -11.00 17.86
C CYS A 124 4.95 -9.95 16.97
N LEU A 125 4.97 -8.66 17.33
CA LEU A 125 4.22 -7.62 16.60
C LEU A 125 5.03 -6.92 15.50
N ILE A 126 6.32 -7.24 15.33
CA ILE A 126 7.25 -6.46 14.51
C ILE A 126 6.84 -6.47 13.02
N CYS A 127 6.66 -7.65 12.42
CA CYS A 127 6.38 -7.72 10.98
C CYS A 127 4.96 -7.29 10.60
N GLU A 128 4.00 -7.36 11.52
CA GLU A 128 2.67 -6.78 11.32
C GLU A 128 2.77 -5.25 11.23
N LYS A 129 3.46 -4.63 12.19
CA LYS A 129 3.58 -3.17 12.28
C LYS A 129 4.55 -2.57 11.26
N SER A 130 5.55 -3.33 10.80
CA SER A 130 6.47 -2.87 9.76
C SER A 130 5.92 -3.04 8.33
N CYS A 131 4.85 -3.81 8.13
CA CYS A 131 4.34 -4.11 6.80
C CYS A 131 3.75 -2.86 6.13
N PRO A 132 4.31 -2.37 5.00
CA PRO A 132 3.82 -1.15 4.36
C PRO A 132 2.42 -1.29 3.74
N GLU A 133 1.97 -2.52 3.52
CA GLU A 133 0.68 -2.87 2.91
C GLU A 133 -0.32 -3.43 3.94
N GLU A 134 0.06 -3.48 5.22
CA GLU A 134 -0.79 -4.03 6.29
C GLU A 134 -1.33 -5.44 5.94
N ALA A 135 -0.46 -6.24 5.32
CA ALA A 135 -0.80 -7.56 4.77
C ALA A 135 -0.57 -8.71 5.74
N ILE A 136 -0.03 -8.44 6.93
CA ILE A 136 0.31 -9.45 7.94
C ILE A 136 -0.56 -9.18 9.15
N SER A 137 -1.22 -10.22 9.67
CA SER A 137 -2.01 -10.17 10.90
C SER A 137 -1.50 -11.22 11.87
N ILE A 138 -1.30 -10.81 13.13
CA ILE A 138 -0.72 -11.66 14.16
C ILE A 138 -1.70 -11.74 15.33
N ASP A 139 -2.10 -12.97 15.64
CA ASP A 139 -2.97 -13.26 16.76
C ASP A 139 -2.17 -13.96 17.86
N LEU A 140 -1.95 -13.25 18.96
CA LEU A 140 -1.20 -13.78 20.11
C LEU A 140 -2.15 -14.54 21.03
N GLY A 141 -1.94 -15.85 21.14
CA GLY A 141 -2.86 -16.81 21.75
C GLY A 141 -2.60 -17.11 23.24
N PHE A 142 -1.71 -16.37 23.90
CA PHE A 142 -1.42 -16.58 25.32
C PHE A 142 -2.42 -15.86 26.23
N THR A 143 -2.62 -16.40 27.42
CA THR A 143 -3.50 -15.81 28.43
C THR A 143 -2.92 -14.49 28.96
N LYS A 144 -3.73 -13.43 28.96
CA LYS A 144 -3.35 -12.13 29.51
C LYS A 144 -3.14 -12.19 31.03
N LYS A 145 -2.30 -11.30 31.54
CA LYS A 145 -1.95 -11.20 32.95
C LYS A 145 -3.19 -11.11 33.85
N GLU A 146 -4.17 -10.28 33.51
CA GLU A 146 -5.36 -10.03 34.34
C GLU A 146 -6.13 -11.30 34.70
N ILE A 147 -6.11 -12.29 33.80
CA ILE A 147 -6.76 -13.59 34.00
C ILE A 147 -5.88 -14.52 34.84
N LEU A 148 -4.56 -14.49 34.64
CA LEU A 148 -3.59 -15.33 35.35
C LEU A 148 -3.42 -14.89 36.82
N ALA A 149 -3.27 -13.59 37.02
CA ALA A 149 -3.04 -12.95 38.31
C ALA A 149 -3.60 -11.52 38.26
N PRO A 150 -4.77 -11.28 38.88
CA PRO A 150 -5.36 -9.95 38.98
C PRO A 150 -4.39 -8.95 39.63
N PHE A 151 -4.46 -7.69 39.17
CA PHE A 151 -3.60 -6.63 39.67
C PHE A 151 -3.82 -6.39 41.16
N LYS A 152 -2.71 -6.29 41.91
CA LYS A 152 -2.72 -5.99 43.35
C LYS A 152 -2.34 -4.53 43.58
N GLU A 153 -3.21 -3.78 44.26
CA GLU A 153 -2.95 -2.38 44.60
C GLU A 153 -1.90 -2.23 45.71
N GLY A 154 -1.17 -1.11 45.70
CA GLY A 154 -0.29 -0.70 46.81
C GLY A 154 1.01 -1.51 46.93
N LYS A 155 1.36 -2.33 45.94
CA LYS A 155 2.64 -3.07 45.94
C LYS A 155 3.80 -2.18 45.51
N THR A 156 4.92 -2.34 46.20
CA THR A 156 6.17 -1.63 45.91
C THR A 156 7.20 -2.60 45.38
N GLY A 157 8.05 -2.11 44.48
CA GLY A 157 9.08 -2.91 43.85
C GLY A 157 9.90 -2.09 42.88
N GLU A 158 10.80 -2.79 42.18
CA GLU A 158 11.67 -2.22 41.15
C GLU A 158 11.51 -3.07 39.88
N ILE A 159 11.40 -2.43 38.72
CA ILE A 159 11.38 -3.10 37.42
C ILE A 159 12.35 -2.38 36.49
N ILE A 160 13.16 -3.17 35.79
CA ILE A 160 14.17 -2.70 34.83
C ILE A 160 14.03 -3.55 33.57
N VAL A 161 14.01 -2.88 32.42
CA VAL A 161 14.09 -3.51 31.10
C VAL A 161 15.46 -3.18 30.52
N ASP A 162 16.20 -4.22 30.16
CA ASP A 162 17.48 -4.13 29.47
C ASP A 162 17.23 -3.93 27.97
N MET A 163 17.39 -2.70 27.50
CA MET A 163 17.12 -2.33 26.12
C MET A 163 18.19 -2.82 25.13
N GLU A 164 19.35 -3.29 25.62
CA GLU A 164 20.35 -3.92 24.76
C GLU A 164 19.94 -5.35 24.38
N LYS A 165 19.19 -6.04 25.28
CA LYS A 165 18.64 -7.38 25.03
C LYS A 165 17.24 -7.35 24.42
N CYS A 166 16.47 -6.31 24.68
CA CYS A 166 15.08 -6.22 24.24
C CYS A 166 14.99 -6.12 22.71
N THR A 167 14.38 -7.11 22.06
CA THR A 167 14.10 -7.09 20.61
C THR A 167 12.89 -6.23 20.23
N LEU A 168 12.23 -5.58 21.20
CA LEU A 168 10.98 -4.84 21.00
C LEU A 168 9.87 -5.69 20.34
N CYS A 169 9.81 -6.98 20.69
CA CYS A 169 8.85 -7.93 20.10
C CYS A 169 7.38 -7.59 20.42
N GLY A 170 7.12 -6.79 21.47
CA GLY A 170 5.80 -6.31 21.85
C GLY A 170 4.90 -7.31 22.58
N ALA A 171 5.31 -8.58 22.74
CA ALA A 171 4.50 -9.60 23.40
C ALA A 171 4.15 -9.24 24.86
N CYS A 172 5.07 -8.59 25.58
CA CYS A 172 4.87 -8.17 26.97
C CYS A 172 3.81 -7.06 27.11
N ALA A 173 3.68 -6.17 26.13
CA ALA A 173 2.65 -5.13 26.08
C ALA A 173 1.25 -5.73 25.82
N VAL A 174 1.17 -6.85 25.10
CA VAL A 174 -0.10 -7.60 24.95
C VAL A 174 -0.43 -8.42 26.19
N LEU A 175 0.59 -8.98 26.85
CA LEU A 175 0.43 -9.75 28.08
C LEU A 175 -0.10 -8.90 29.23
N CYS A 176 0.51 -7.72 29.46
CA CYS A 176 0.28 -6.92 30.65
C CYS A 176 0.11 -5.43 30.31
N PRO A 177 -1.00 -4.80 30.70
CA PRO A 177 -1.30 -3.40 30.37
C PRO A 177 -0.39 -2.37 31.07
N ALA A 178 0.48 -2.81 31.99
CA ALA A 178 1.51 -1.95 32.56
C ALA A 178 2.66 -1.69 31.57
N PHE A 179 2.86 -2.55 30.56
CA PHE A 179 3.81 -2.31 29.49
C PHE A 179 3.15 -1.48 28.38
N ILE A 180 3.82 -0.40 28.00
CA ILE A 180 3.40 0.53 26.96
C ILE A 180 4.48 0.47 25.87
N LEU A 181 4.11 -0.11 24.72
CA LEU A 181 4.97 -0.14 23.55
C LEU A 181 4.75 1.15 22.74
N VAL A 182 5.82 1.90 22.50
CA VAL A 182 5.76 3.18 21.78
C VAL A 182 5.94 2.89 20.29
N GLU A 183 4.85 3.01 19.53
CA GLU A 183 4.85 2.80 18.08
C GLU A 183 5.41 4.02 17.33
N LYS A 184 6.18 3.76 16.27
CA LYS A 184 6.58 4.74 15.27
C LYS A 184 6.31 4.23 13.87
N LYS A 185 6.31 5.13 12.89
CA LYS A 185 6.16 4.76 11.49
C LYS A 185 7.48 4.22 10.95
N ALA A 186 7.51 2.94 10.58
CA ALA A 186 8.65 2.31 9.94
C ALA A 186 8.92 2.91 8.54
N LYS A 187 10.21 3.01 8.20
CA LYS A 187 10.73 3.52 6.93
C LYS A 187 11.80 2.55 6.40
N ALA A 188 12.08 2.60 5.10
CA ALA A 188 13.03 1.66 4.50
C ALA A 188 14.47 1.78 5.06
N ASP A 189 14.83 2.93 5.65
CA ASP A 189 16.08 3.19 6.36
C ASP A 189 15.99 3.06 7.90
N ASP A 190 14.78 2.86 8.45
CA ASP A 190 14.52 2.64 9.87
C ASP A 190 13.31 1.70 10.01
N LEU A 191 13.61 0.40 9.93
CA LEU A 191 12.58 -0.64 9.77
C LEU A 191 11.86 -0.97 11.07
N MET A 192 12.43 -0.61 12.22
CA MET A 192 11.86 -0.95 13.52
C MET A 192 10.59 -0.13 13.73
N PRO A 193 9.41 -0.76 13.92
CA PRO A 193 8.15 -0.03 14.07
C PRO A 193 7.92 0.47 15.51
N PHE A 194 8.88 0.24 16.42
CA PHE A 194 8.78 0.61 17.82
C PHE A 194 10.00 1.44 18.21
N ASP A 195 9.79 2.51 18.97
CA ASP A 195 10.86 3.37 19.48
C ASP A 195 11.33 2.92 20.87
N ASP A 196 10.40 2.56 21.75
CA ASP A 196 10.69 2.25 23.14
C ASP A 196 9.63 1.35 23.79
N LEU A 197 9.98 0.75 24.93
CA LEU A 197 9.09 -0.02 25.79
C LEU A 197 9.10 0.59 27.20
N VAL A 198 8.01 1.27 27.55
CA VAL A 198 7.87 1.97 28.84
C VAL A 198 7.01 1.15 29.80
N VAL A 199 7.36 1.16 31.08
CA VAL A 199 6.53 0.55 32.13
C VAL A 199 5.81 1.62 32.94
N ASP A 200 4.47 1.54 32.96
CA ASP A 200 3.63 2.31 33.87
C ASP A 200 3.77 1.78 35.29
N LYS A 201 4.59 2.46 36.10
CA LYS A 201 4.87 2.12 37.50
C LYS A 201 3.65 2.27 38.42
N ILE A 202 2.61 2.99 38.00
CA ILE A 202 1.38 3.14 38.78
C ILE A 202 0.51 1.89 38.60
N LYS A 203 0.49 1.32 37.39
CA LYS A 203 -0.24 0.08 37.10
C LYS A 203 0.53 -1.18 37.48
N CYS A 204 1.86 -1.16 37.45
CA CYS A 204 2.67 -2.33 37.76
C CYS A 204 2.54 -2.73 39.24
N ASP A 205 2.20 -3.99 39.49
CA ASP A 205 2.13 -4.60 40.83
C ASP A 205 3.36 -5.45 41.18
N TYR A 206 4.40 -5.41 40.32
CA TYR A 206 5.66 -6.12 40.48
C TYR A 206 5.51 -7.65 40.66
N CYS A 207 4.48 -8.27 40.05
CA CYS A 207 4.21 -9.71 40.16
C CYS A 207 5.27 -10.65 39.54
N GLY A 208 6.18 -10.15 38.70
CA GLY A 208 7.29 -10.92 38.13
C GLY A 208 6.95 -11.81 36.92
N ILE A 209 5.69 -11.93 36.49
CA ILE A 209 5.28 -12.82 35.36
C ILE A 209 6.03 -12.49 34.06
N CYS A 210 6.33 -11.23 33.82
CA CYS A 210 7.05 -10.79 32.63
C CYS A 210 8.51 -11.28 32.56
N VAL A 211 9.11 -11.71 33.68
CA VAL A 211 10.50 -12.17 33.75
C VAL A 211 10.69 -13.49 32.97
N PRO A 212 10.03 -14.61 33.33
CA PRO A 212 10.15 -15.85 32.56
C PRO A 212 9.39 -15.82 31.22
N PHE A 213 8.51 -14.85 31.00
CA PHE A 213 7.79 -14.69 29.74
C PHE A 213 8.67 -14.10 28.62
N CYS A 214 9.67 -13.29 28.98
CA CYS A 214 10.53 -12.62 28.01
C CYS A 214 11.52 -13.62 27.38
N PRO A 215 11.48 -13.86 26.06
CA PRO A 215 12.38 -14.82 25.40
C PRO A 215 13.84 -14.37 25.42
N GLU A 216 14.09 -13.06 25.49
CA GLU A 216 15.43 -12.46 25.51
C GLU A 216 15.98 -12.25 26.93
N GLU A 217 15.23 -12.65 27.96
CA GLU A 217 15.59 -12.44 29.37
C GLU A 217 15.93 -10.96 29.69
N ALA A 218 15.26 -10.03 29.01
CA ALA A 218 15.52 -8.59 29.10
C ALA A 218 14.89 -7.92 30.33
N ILE A 219 13.98 -8.60 31.04
CA ILE A 219 13.17 -7.98 32.09
C ILE A 219 13.61 -8.49 33.47
N LYS A 220 13.88 -7.56 34.40
CA LYS A 220 14.19 -7.85 35.80
C LYS A 220 13.18 -7.16 36.71
N VAL A 221 12.62 -7.89 37.67
CA VAL A 221 11.65 -7.37 38.64
C VAL A 221 12.08 -7.77 40.04
N LYS A 222 12.09 -6.80 40.98
CA LYS A 222 12.17 -7.03 42.42
C LYS A 222 10.81 -6.70 43.03
N GLY A 223 10.16 -7.68 43.62
CA GLY A 223 8.84 -7.55 44.25
C GLY A 223 8.55 -8.72 45.19
N GLU A 224 7.33 -8.75 45.73
CA GLU A 224 6.88 -9.83 46.62
C GLU A 224 6.19 -10.95 45.81
N PHE A 225 6.98 -11.90 45.30
CA PHE A 225 6.47 -13.10 44.62
C PHE A 225 7.44 -14.27 44.75
N ASN A 226 6.93 -15.49 44.57
CA ASN A 226 7.75 -16.71 44.51
C ASN A 226 8.12 -17.02 43.04
N GLU A 227 9.41 -17.04 42.74
CA GLU A 227 9.90 -17.28 41.36
C GLU A 227 9.47 -18.64 40.78
N GLU A 228 9.41 -19.70 41.60
CA GLU A 228 9.02 -21.03 41.14
C GLU A 228 7.54 -21.11 40.81
N GLU A 229 6.68 -20.41 41.55
CA GLU A 229 5.25 -20.30 41.26
C GLU A 229 5.02 -19.51 39.97
N ILE A 230 5.72 -18.38 39.81
CA ILE A 230 5.60 -17.54 38.62
C ILE A 230 6.06 -18.28 37.35
N LYS A 231 7.13 -19.07 37.41
CA LYS A 231 7.56 -19.91 36.28
C LYS A 231 6.50 -20.94 35.85
N LYS A 232 5.64 -21.40 36.76
CA LYS A 232 4.55 -22.34 36.44
C LYS A 232 3.32 -21.65 35.85
N ILE A 233 3.07 -20.40 36.24
CA ILE A 233 1.90 -19.63 35.82
C ILE A 233 2.18 -18.84 34.52
N ALA A 234 3.42 -18.42 34.31
CA ALA A 234 3.81 -17.65 33.13
C ALA A 234 3.54 -18.45 31.85
N PRO A 235 2.75 -17.89 30.91
CA PRO A 235 2.43 -18.59 29.67
C PRO A 235 3.63 -18.59 28.73
N GLY A 236 3.72 -19.60 27.88
CA GLY A 236 4.60 -19.53 26.71
C GLY A 236 4.04 -18.57 25.65
N ILE A 237 4.90 -17.97 24.85
CA ILE A 237 4.48 -17.18 23.70
C ILE A 237 3.92 -18.15 22.64
N THR A 238 2.63 -18.01 22.36
CA THR A 238 1.92 -18.77 21.34
C THR A 238 1.11 -17.80 20.49
N GLY A 239 0.85 -18.17 19.25
CA GLY A 239 0.08 -17.33 18.33
C GLY A 239 0.03 -17.88 16.92
N THR A 240 -0.76 -17.23 16.07
CA THR A 240 -0.87 -17.53 14.65
C THR A 240 -0.53 -16.31 13.81
N ILE A 241 0.11 -16.54 12.67
CA ILE A 241 0.45 -15.51 11.71
C ILE A 241 -0.30 -15.81 10.41
N LYS A 242 -0.97 -14.80 9.87
CA LYS A 242 -1.66 -14.88 8.59
C LYS A 242 -1.13 -13.81 7.66
N VAL A 243 -0.85 -14.19 6.42
CA VAL A 243 -0.46 -13.26 5.35
C VAL A 243 -1.60 -13.17 4.36
N ASP A 244 -2.13 -11.98 4.18
CA ASP A 244 -3.11 -11.67 3.16
C ASP A 244 -2.42 -11.56 1.80
N ASN A 245 -2.60 -12.57 0.96
CA ASN A 245 -2.08 -12.59 -0.41
C ASN A 245 -2.76 -11.55 -1.30
N ASP A 246 -4.01 -11.20 -0.99
CA ASP A 246 -4.68 -9.92 -1.26
C ASP A 246 -3.68 -8.77 -1.31
N LYS A 247 -3.21 -8.35 -0.15
CA LYS A 247 -2.43 -7.11 0.09
C LYS A 247 -0.93 -7.24 -0.14
N CYS A 248 -0.36 -8.41 0.09
CA CYS A 248 1.09 -8.56 0.15
C CYS A 248 1.77 -8.38 -1.23
N THR A 249 2.70 -7.42 -1.32
CA THR A 249 3.49 -7.16 -2.54
C THR A 249 4.83 -7.88 -2.60
N ARG A 250 5.13 -8.75 -1.64
CA ARG A 250 6.39 -9.51 -1.54
C ARG A 250 7.63 -8.61 -1.48
N CYS A 251 7.53 -7.50 -0.74
CA CYS A 251 8.61 -6.52 -0.65
C CYS A 251 9.85 -7.02 0.10
N GLY A 252 9.71 -7.88 1.12
CA GLY A 252 10.83 -8.36 1.94
C GLY A 252 10.96 -7.68 3.31
N TRP A 253 10.07 -6.74 3.65
CA TRP A 253 10.14 -6.04 4.96
C TRP A 253 10.07 -7.01 6.13
N CYS A 254 9.15 -7.98 6.07
CA CYS A 254 9.00 -8.99 7.13
C CYS A 254 10.24 -9.89 7.30
N GLU A 255 10.94 -10.20 6.21
CA GLU A 255 12.20 -10.94 6.23
C GLU A 255 13.32 -10.10 6.87
N ALA A 256 13.42 -8.82 6.51
CA ALA A 256 14.46 -7.93 7.05
C ALA A 256 14.28 -7.57 8.53
N VAL A 257 13.04 -7.47 9.04
CA VAL A 257 12.79 -7.11 10.45
C VAL A 257 12.73 -8.31 11.39
N CYS A 258 12.73 -9.55 10.88
CA CYS A 258 12.48 -10.71 11.72
C CYS A 258 13.73 -11.03 12.57
N PRO A 259 13.66 -10.95 13.91
CA PRO A 259 14.82 -11.24 14.76
C PRO A 259 15.18 -12.74 14.81
N TYR A 260 14.30 -13.62 14.30
CA TYR A 260 14.45 -15.07 14.34
C TYR A 260 14.70 -15.70 12.96
N ASP A 261 14.89 -14.89 11.91
CA ASP A 261 15.02 -15.34 10.52
C ASP A 261 13.88 -16.30 10.09
N ALA A 262 12.67 -16.02 10.57
CA ALA A 262 11.53 -16.88 10.38
C ALA A 262 10.79 -16.61 9.07
N ALA A 263 10.74 -15.35 8.63
CA ALA A 263 10.10 -14.94 7.40
C ALA A 263 11.03 -15.14 6.20
N GLN A 264 10.52 -15.75 5.14
CA GLN A 264 11.23 -15.97 3.87
C GLN A 264 10.40 -15.42 2.72
N VAL A 265 10.99 -14.56 1.89
CA VAL A 265 10.27 -13.90 0.79
C VAL A 265 10.85 -14.30 -0.57
N SER A 266 10.00 -14.90 -1.42
CA SER A 266 10.28 -15.06 -2.84
C SER A 266 9.62 -13.92 -3.63
N LYS A 267 10.44 -13.04 -4.21
CA LYS A 267 9.99 -11.92 -5.04
C LYS A 267 9.59 -12.36 -6.45
N PRO A 268 8.61 -11.68 -7.08
CA PRO A 268 8.16 -12.02 -8.44
C PRO A 268 9.18 -11.68 -9.53
N PHE A 269 10.07 -10.71 -9.29
CA PHE A 269 11.03 -10.23 -10.28
C PHE A 269 12.42 -10.07 -9.68
N GLU A 270 13.43 -10.28 -10.51
CA GLU A 270 14.82 -9.88 -10.23
C GLU A 270 15.23 -8.85 -11.27
N GLY A 271 15.96 -7.82 -10.86
CA GLY A 271 16.22 -6.69 -11.72
C GLY A 271 17.18 -5.67 -11.12
N GLU A 272 17.28 -4.55 -11.81
CA GLU A 272 18.08 -3.39 -11.44
C GLU A 272 17.20 -2.14 -11.44
N ILE A 273 17.50 -1.25 -10.50
CA ILE A 273 16.96 0.10 -10.44
C ILE A 273 18.14 1.06 -10.42
N GLU A 274 18.08 2.06 -11.30
CA GLU A 274 19.14 3.03 -11.54
C GLU A 274 18.58 4.43 -11.48
N LEU A 275 19.40 5.36 -10.99
CA LEU A 275 19.10 6.78 -10.93
C LEU A 275 20.03 7.52 -11.88
N LEU A 276 19.45 8.34 -12.75
CA LEU A 276 20.20 9.10 -13.75
C LEU A 276 20.60 10.47 -13.17
N ASP A 277 21.85 10.60 -12.76
CA ASP A 277 22.38 11.80 -12.08
C ASP A 277 22.10 13.12 -12.81
N GLU A 278 22.19 13.13 -14.13
CA GLU A 278 21.91 14.33 -14.93
C GLU A 278 20.45 14.79 -14.81
N LYS A 279 19.51 13.84 -14.74
CA LYS A 279 18.08 14.10 -14.62
C LYS A 279 17.65 14.40 -13.19
N LEU A 280 18.37 13.85 -12.20
CA LEU A 280 18.14 14.15 -10.78
C LEU A 280 18.30 15.64 -10.43
N LYS A 281 18.97 16.44 -11.26
CA LYS A 281 19.03 17.90 -11.09
C LYS A 281 17.62 18.53 -11.04
N GLY A 282 16.67 18.03 -11.84
CA GLY A 282 15.27 18.48 -11.83
C GLY A 282 14.43 17.96 -10.65
N CYS A 283 14.88 16.88 -10.00
CA CYS A 283 14.09 16.19 -8.98
C CYS A 283 13.88 17.06 -7.74
N ASP A 284 12.61 17.21 -7.33
CA ASP A 284 12.22 17.77 -6.05
C ASP A 284 11.61 16.68 -5.16
N PRO A 285 12.39 16.05 -4.26
CA PRO A 285 11.91 14.97 -3.41
C PRO A 285 10.93 15.44 -2.33
N VAL A 286 10.88 16.73 -2.00
CA VAL A 286 9.99 17.27 -0.95
C VAL A 286 8.67 17.72 -1.56
N GLY A 287 8.70 18.34 -2.74
CA GLY A 287 7.51 18.82 -3.43
C GLY A 287 6.80 17.75 -4.26
N CYS A 288 7.51 17.03 -5.14
CA CYS A 288 6.88 16.08 -6.06
C CYS A 288 6.47 14.78 -5.34
N HIS A 289 7.40 14.14 -4.63
CA HIS A 289 7.21 12.89 -3.88
C HIS A 289 6.56 11.72 -4.66
N GLY A 290 6.48 11.81 -5.99
CA GLY A 290 5.70 10.88 -6.82
C GLY A 290 6.20 9.44 -6.74
N CYS A 291 7.52 9.21 -6.75
CA CYS A 291 8.10 7.88 -6.63
C CYS A 291 7.81 7.21 -5.27
N PHE A 292 7.72 7.98 -4.19
CA PHE A 292 7.38 7.50 -2.85
C PHE A 292 5.89 7.14 -2.76
N ASN A 293 5.03 7.94 -3.39
CA ASN A 293 3.58 7.75 -3.36
C ASN A 293 3.17 6.48 -4.12
N VAL A 294 3.71 6.26 -5.33
CA VAL A 294 3.39 5.07 -6.14
C VAL A 294 4.15 3.80 -5.74
N CYS A 295 5.11 3.89 -4.82
CA CYS A 295 5.84 2.71 -4.36
C CYS A 295 5.01 1.96 -3.33
N PRO A 296 4.52 0.74 -3.64
CA PRO A 296 3.78 -0.06 -2.66
C PRO A 296 4.69 -0.52 -1.53
N SER A 297 5.93 -0.89 -1.87
CA SER A 297 6.92 -1.41 -0.93
C SER A 297 7.58 -0.32 -0.06
N LYS A 298 7.19 0.96 -0.20
CA LYS A 298 7.77 2.12 0.51
C LYS A 298 9.30 2.11 0.59
N ALA A 299 9.96 1.70 -0.50
CA ALA A 299 11.41 1.46 -0.56
C ALA A 299 12.26 2.72 -0.76
N TRP A 300 11.64 3.88 -1.01
CA TRP A 300 12.33 5.14 -1.29
C TRP A 300 12.70 5.87 0.00
N ILE A 301 13.88 6.48 0.01
CA ILE A 301 14.44 7.27 1.11
C ILE A 301 15.05 8.57 0.60
N ILE A 302 15.25 9.52 1.51
CA ILE A 302 15.97 10.78 1.26
C ILE A 302 17.22 10.78 2.16
N PRO A 303 18.38 10.33 1.65
CA PRO A 303 19.60 10.30 2.44
C PRO A 303 20.19 11.73 2.57
N LYS A 304 21.20 11.89 3.43
CA LYS A 304 21.81 13.22 3.70
C LYS A 304 22.63 13.77 2.52
N ASP A 305 23.15 12.88 1.66
CA ASP A 305 24.10 13.16 0.59
C ASP A 305 23.49 13.13 -0.82
N LYS A 306 22.29 12.58 -0.99
CA LYS A 306 21.60 12.49 -2.28
C LYS A 306 20.17 13.03 -2.18
N LYS A 307 19.58 13.42 -3.30
CA LYS A 307 18.18 13.87 -3.36
C LYS A 307 17.20 12.75 -3.03
N ILE A 308 17.41 11.57 -3.61
CA ILE A 308 16.62 10.36 -3.38
C ILE A 308 17.55 9.14 -3.47
N ASP A 309 17.20 8.08 -2.77
CA ASP A 309 17.76 6.75 -2.98
C ASP A 309 16.69 5.68 -2.75
N VAL A 310 16.98 4.45 -3.15
CA VAL A 310 16.07 3.32 -3.02
C VAL A 310 16.78 2.16 -2.32
N VAL A 311 16.16 1.65 -1.26
CA VAL A 311 16.63 0.44 -0.59
C VAL A 311 16.24 -0.76 -1.47
N LYS A 312 17.22 -1.24 -2.25
CA LYS A 312 17.02 -2.25 -3.30
C LYS A 312 16.44 -3.55 -2.76
N ASP A 313 16.75 -3.89 -1.52
CA ASP A 313 16.24 -5.09 -0.83
C ASP A 313 14.73 -5.06 -0.63
N PHE A 314 14.06 -3.90 -0.74
CA PHE A 314 12.60 -3.81 -0.72
C PHE A 314 11.96 -3.60 -2.10
N CYS A 315 12.77 -3.40 -3.14
CA CYS A 315 12.28 -3.20 -4.49
C CYS A 315 11.79 -4.53 -5.08
N THR A 316 10.62 -4.48 -5.74
CA THR A 316 10.04 -5.59 -6.50
C THR A 316 10.14 -5.38 -8.01
N TYR A 317 10.80 -4.31 -8.46
CA TYR A 317 11.03 -4.00 -9.88
C TYR A 317 9.75 -3.88 -10.74
N CYS A 318 8.62 -3.49 -10.14
CA CYS A 318 7.37 -3.30 -10.88
C CYS A 318 7.47 -2.17 -11.93
N GLY A 319 8.23 -1.10 -11.64
CA GLY A 319 8.45 0.03 -12.55
C GLY A 319 7.49 1.20 -12.40
N ALA A 320 6.61 1.21 -11.38
CA ALA A 320 5.69 2.31 -11.12
C ALA A 320 6.41 3.66 -10.93
N CYS A 321 7.48 3.68 -10.14
CA CYS A 321 8.28 4.88 -9.88
C CYS A 321 8.91 5.49 -11.14
N ALA A 322 9.37 4.65 -12.09
CA ALA A 322 9.91 5.12 -13.36
C ALA A 322 8.84 5.85 -14.19
N LYS A 323 7.60 5.35 -14.19
CA LYS A 323 6.48 5.95 -14.92
C LYS A 323 5.89 7.19 -14.24
N ALA A 324 6.02 7.30 -12.92
CA ALA A 324 5.56 8.45 -12.15
C ALA A 324 6.57 9.62 -12.13
N CYS A 325 7.79 9.42 -12.62
CA CYS A 325 8.84 10.42 -12.57
C CYS A 325 8.72 11.43 -13.73
N HIS A 326 8.35 12.68 -13.43
CA HIS A 326 8.26 13.73 -14.46
C HIS A 326 9.63 14.04 -15.12
N ASP A 327 10.73 13.89 -14.39
CA ASP A 327 12.09 14.12 -14.89
C ASP A 327 12.68 12.90 -15.61
N THR A 328 11.98 11.76 -15.62
CA THR A 328 12.50 10.49 -16.15
C THR A 328 13.85 10.07 -15.54
N ALA A 329 14.09 10.43 -14.27
CA ALA A 329 15.35 10.19 -13.58
C ALA A 329 15.51 8.75 -13.04
N ILE A 330 14.48 7.91 -13.14
CA ILE A 330 14.43 6.56 -12.56
C ILE A 330 14.32 5.53 -13.68
N GLY A 331 15.29 4.62 -13.76
CA GLY A 331 15.29 3.47 -14.65
C GLY A 331 15.01 2.18 -13.88
N VAL A 332 14.13 1.32 -14.41
CA VAL A 332 13.87 -0.02 -13.85
C VAL A 332 14.00 -1.07 -14.95
N LYS A 333 14.89 -2.04 -14.76
CA LYS A 333 15.16 -3.13 -15.69
C LYS A 333 14.90 -4.47 -15.00
N ARG A 334 14.07 -5.32 -15.61
CA ARG A 334 13.80 -6.68 -15.13
C ARG A 334 14.70 -7.66 -15.87
N LYS A 335 15.45 -8.48 -15.13
CA LYS A 335 16.29 -9.57 -15.65
C LYS A 335 15.55 -10.90 -15.67
N LEU A 336 14.75 -11.15 -14.64
CA LEU A 336 13.99 -12.39 -14.49
C LEU A 336 12.58 -12.08 -13.96
N ALA A 337 11.60 -12.84 -14.45
CA ALA A 337 10.27 -12.95 -13.87
C ALA A 337 10.05 -14.40 -13.43
N LYS A 338 9.66 -14.62 -12.18
CA LYS A 338 9.32 -15.94 -11.63
C LYS A 338 7.84 -16.20 -11.86
N TYR A 339 7.51 -17.33 -12.46
CA TYR A 339 6.13 -17.67 -12.82
C TYR A 339 5.89 -19.18 -12.71
N THR A 340 4.65 -19.55 -12.45
CA THR A 340 4.21 -20.95 -12.41
C THR A 340 4.22 -21.58 -13.81
N PRO A 341 4.38 -22.91 -13.93
CA PRO A 341 4.47 -23.56 -15.24
C PRO A 341 3.30 -23.21 -16.18
N VAL A 342 3.62 -22.96 -17.46
CA VAL A 342 2.60 -22.70 -18.48
C VAL A 342 1.99 -24.02 -18.94
N ALA A 343 0.70 -24.21 -18.66
CA ALA A 343 -0.05 -25.37 -19.12
C ALA A 343 -0.07 -25.48 -20.65
N ASP A 344 -0.05 -26.71 -21.17
CA ASP A 344 -0.14 -27.00 -22.60
C ASP A 344 -1.58 -26.84 -23.10
N THR A 345 -1.97 -25.59 -23.33
CA THR A 345 -3.29 -25.20 -23.84
C THR A 345 -3.15 -24.48 -25.18
N ALA A 346 -4.26 -24.26 -25.87
CA ALA A 346 -4.29 -23.46 -27.11
C ALA A 346 -3.66 -22.06 -26.96
N TRP A 347 -3.66 -21.52 -25.73
CA TRP A 347 -3.13 -20.19 -25.39
C TRP A 347 -1.67 -20.22 -24.90
N ALA A 348 -1.03 -21.38 -24.80
CA ALA A 348 0.32 -21.52 -24.23
C ALA A 348 1.37 -20.63 -24.91
N LYS A 349 1.26 -20.46 -26.24
CA LYS A 349 2.16 -19.57 -27.01
C LYS A 349 1.99 -18.11 -26.62
N ASP A 350 0.75 -17.65 -26.44
CA ASP A 350 0.47 -16.27 -26.05
C ASP A 350 0.86 -16.00 -24.59
N TRP A 351 0.70 -16.98 -23.69
CA TRP A 351 1.23 -16.90 -22.33
C TRP A 351 2.75 -16.76 -22.31
N LYS A 352 3.48 -17.58 -23.07
CA LYS A 352 4.93 -17.49 -23.18
C LYS A 352 5.38 -16.12 -23.73
N LYS A 353 4.67 -15.57 -24.73
CA LYS A 353 4.93 -14.21 -25.24
C LYS A 353 4.65 -13.13 -24.19
N ALA A 354 3.57 -13.25 -23.44
CA ALA A 354 3.24 -12.32 -22.35
C ALA A 354 4.31 -12.33 -21.26
N ILE A 355 4.75 -13.52 -20.84
CA ILE A 355 5.81 -13.69 -19.84
C ILE A 355 7.14 -13.11 -20.35
N ALA A 356 7.53 -13.41 -21.58
CA ALA A 356 8.75 -12.86 -22.18
C ALA A 356 8.73 -11.32 -22.17
N SER A 357 7.57 -10.71 -22.48
CA SER A 357 7.42 -9.25 -22.48
C SER A 357 7.64 -8.59 -21.12
N LEU A 358 7.54 -9.35 -20.01
CA LEU A 358 7.87 -8.84 -18.67
C LEU A 358 9.36 -8.54 -18.51
N THR A 359 10.24 -9.11 -19.33
CA THR A 359 11.69 -8.85 -19.28
C THR A 359 12.17 -8.04 -20.48
N THR A 360 11.68 -8.35 -21.68
CA THR A 360 12.10 -7.68 -22.92
C THR A 360 11.46 -6.32 -23.12
N GLN A 361 10.34 -6.03 -22.44
CA GLN A 361 9.46 -4.87 -22.67
C GLN A 361 8.83 -4.82 -24.08
N GLU A 362 9.16 -5.76 -24.94
CA GLU A 362 8.62 -5.89 -26.29
C GLU A 362 7.52 -6.94 -26.33
N ARG A 363 6.47 -6.65 -27.08
CA ARG A 363 5.45 -7.63 -27.39
C ARG A 363 5.12 -7.66 -28.87
N GLY A 364 5.45 -8.78 -29.50
CA GLY A 364 4.92 -9.14 -30.82
C GLY A 364 3.40 -9.31 -30.73
N ARG A 365 2.66 -8.34 -31.25
CA ARG A 365 1.20 -8.38 -31.38
C ARG A 365 0.85 -9.08 -32.70
N PRO A 366 -0.23 -9.87 -32.75
CA PRO A 366 -0.71 -10.41 -34.02
C PRO A 366 -1.01 -9.29 -35.00
N ASP A 367 -0.67 -9.49 -36.28
CA ASP A 367 -1.02 -8.54 -37.34
C ASP A 367 -2.54 -8.49 -37.49
N VAL A 368 -3.10 -7.31 -37.21
CA VAL A 368 -4.54 -7.01 -37.32
C VAL A 368 -4.87 -6.20 -38.57
N SER A 369 -3.92 -5.99 -39.48
CA SER A 369 -4.14 -5.24 -40.74
C SER A 369 -5.27 -5.80 -41.61
N ARG A 370 -5.60 -7.09 -41.46
CA ARG A 370 -6.69 -7.78 -42.17
C ARG A 370 -8.00 -7.85 -41.39
N SER A 371 -8.06 -7.27 -40.19
CA SER A 371 -9.30 -7.27 -39.41
C SER A 371 -10.29 -6.24 -39.96
N LEU A 372 -11.56 -6.65 -40.09
CA LEU A 372 -12.65 -5.74 -40.47
C LEU A 372 -12.84 -4.73 -39.34
N HIS A 373 -12.47 -3.48 -39.58
CA HIS A 373 -12.78 -2.39 -38.68
C HIS A 373 -14.25 -2.03 -38.87
N VAL A 374 -15.08 -2.38 -37.88
CA VAL A 374 -16.38 -1.74 -37.74
C VAL A 374 -16.10 -0.28 -37.42
N GLU A 375 -16.59 0.65 -38.25
CA GLU A 375 -16.54 2.07 -37.93
C GLU A 375 -17.18 2.26 -36.56
N LYS A 376 -16.36 2.57 -35.55
CA LYS A 376 -16.88 2.95 -34.24
C LYS A 376 -17.74 4.18 -34.49
N GLU A 377 -19.02 4.11 -34.11
CA GLU A 377 -19.86 5.31 -34.02
C GLU A 377 -19.03 6.39 -33.32
N GLU A 378 -18.90 7.55 -33.96
CA GLU A 378 -18.19 8.67 -33.37
C GLU A 378 -18.76 8.88 -31.97
N LYS A 379 -17.89 8.80 -30.95
CA LYS A 379 -18.27 9.15 -29.59
C LYS A 379 -18.91 10.53 -29.70
N LYS A 380 -20.21 10.62 -29.38
CA LYS A 380 -20.90 11.91 -29.26
C LYS A 380 -20.04 12.75 -28.34
N SER A 381 -19.36 13.74 -28.89
CA SER A 381 -18.57 14.67 -28.10
C SER A 381 -19.54 15.26 -27.09
N GLU A 382 -19.24 15.13 -25.80
CA GLU A 382 -19.98 15.87 -24.81
C GLU A 382 -19.94 17.34 -25.25
N PRO A 383 -21.11 18.01 -25.35
CA PRO A 383 -21.12 19.41 -25.75
C PRO A 383 -20.19 20.17 -24.81
N ALA A 384 -19.33 21.01 -25.38
CA ALA A 384 -18.39 21.80 -24.61
C ALA A 384 -19.15 22.47 -23.45
N ILE A 385 -18.64 22.31 -22.22
CA ILE A 385 -19.26 22.89 -21.03
C ILE A 385 -19.43 24.38 -21.28
N VAL A 386 -20.67 24.83 -21.45
CA VAL A 386 -20.98 26.24 -21.66
C VAL A 386 -20.67 26.94 -20.35
N LYS A 387 -19.58 27.70 -20.32
CA LYS A 387 -19.27 28.53 -19.16
C LYS A 387 -20.46 29.48 -18.93
N PRO A 388 -20.94 29.63 -17.70
CA PRO A 388 -22.01 30.56 -17.41
C PRO A 388 -21.59 31.98 -17.84
N VAL A 389 -22.54 32.75 -18.36
CA VAL A 389 -22.30 34.14 -18.74
C VAL A 389 -21.93 34.92 -17.48
N ILE A 390 -20.72 35.46 -17.45
CA ILE A 390 -20.23 36.27 -16.34
C ILE A 390 -20.78 37.69 -16.55
N ASP A 391 -21.69 38.12 -15.68
CA ASP A 391 -22.14 39.51 -15.65
C ASP A 391 -20.97 40.41 -15.14
N PRO A 392 -20.47 41.35 -15.97
CA PRO A 392 -19.33 42.18 -15.62
C PRO A 392 -19.61 43.13 -14.45
N VAL A 393 -20.86 43.53 -14.22
CA VAL A 393 -21.26 44.39 -13.11
C VAL A 393 -21.25 43.60 -11.80
N LEU A 394 -21.85 42.41 -11.79
CA LEU A 394 -21.80 41.52 -10.62
C LEU A 394 -20.37 41.08 -10.30
N ARG A 395 -19.58 40.79 -11.34
CA ARG A 395 -18.18 40.41 -11.18
C ARG A 395 -17.38 41.50 -10.49
N LYS A 396 -17.54 42.76 -10.93
CA LYS A 396 -16.89 43.92 -10.30
C LYS A 396 -17.30 44.08 -8.83
N LEU A 397 -18.59 43.94 -8.50
CA LEU A 397 -19.06 44.02 -7.11
C LEU A 397 -18.49 42.91 -6.22
N VAL A 398 -18.35 41.70 -6.78
CA VAL A 398 -17.73 40.57 -6.08
C VAL A 398 -16.24 40.83 -5.87
N ASP A 399 -15.52 41.26 -6.91
CA ASP A 399 -14.09 41.56 -6.83
C ASP A 399 -13.82 42.69 -5.81
N GLU A 400 -14.63 43.76 -5.79
CA GLU A 400 -14.53 44.84 -4.78
C GLU A 400 -14.76 44.33 -3.33
N ARG A 401 -15.67 43.36 -3.13
CA ARG A 401 -15.89 42.74 -1.81
C ARG A 401 -14.75 41.81 -1.42
N ILE A 402 -14.25 41.03 -2.38
CA ILE A 402 -13.11 40.13 -2.18
C ILE A 402 -11.85 40.93 -1.85
N GLU A 403 -11.62 42.06 -2.51
CA GLU A 403 -10.46 42.92 -2.27
C GLU A 403 -10.46 43.49 -0.83
N LYS A 404 -11.62 43.98 -0.38
CA LYS A 404 -11.81 44.40 1.03
C LYS A 404 -11.61 43.28 2.02
N MET A 405 -12.04 42.06 1.70
CA MET A 405 -11.83 40.90 2.57
C MET A 405 -10.38 40.43 2.55
N SER A 406 -9.72 40.50 1.40
CA SER A 406 -8.35 40.05 1.18
C SER A 406 -7.35 40.93 1.92
N SER A 407 -7.59 42.25 1.98
CA SER A 407 -6.75 43.15 2.77
C SER A 407 -6.80 42.83 4.27
N ILE A 408 -7.98 42.46 4.80
CA ILE A 408 -8.17 42.03 6.19
C ILE A 408 -7.51 40.66 6.44
N LEU A 409 -7.69 39.71 5.52
CA LEU A 409 -7.13 38.36 5.58
C LEU A 409 -5.60 38.33 5.40
N GLY A 410 -4.99 39.37 4.82
CA GLY A 410 -3.54 39.51 4.74
C GLY A 410 -2.86 39.48 6.12
N ASN A 411 -3.53 39.99 7.16
CA ASN A 411 -2.99 40.01 8.51
C ASN A 411 -3.03 38.62 9.18
N LYS A 412 -1.83 38.09 9.49
CA LYS A 412 -1.65 36.76 10.14
C LYS A 412 -2.43 36.63 11.46
N GLN A 413 -2.54 37.72 12.23
CA GLN A 413 -3.23 37.70 13.52
C GLN A 413 -4.75 37.67 13.37
N VAL A 414 -5.29 38.23 12.28
CA VAL A 414 -6.73 38.18 11.95
C VAL A 414 -7.10 36.76 11.51
N ARG A 415 -6.29 36.14 10.64
CA ARG A 415 -6.47 34.73 10.24
C ARG A 415 -6.46 33.77 11.44
N HIS A 416 -5.50 33.95 12.36
CA HIS A 416 -5.41 33.10 13.55
C HIS A 416 -6.64 33.19 14.47
N VAL A 417 -7.23 34.38 14.61
CA VAL A 417 -8.44 34.58 15.41
C VAL A 417 -9.66 33.98 14.70
N TRP A 418 -9.76 34.13 13.39
CA TRP A 418 -10.86 33.59 12.59
C TRP A 418 -10.87 32.05 12.60
N GLU A 419 -9.71 31.39 12.52
CA GLU A 419 -9.62 29.93 12.47
C GLU A 419 -9.85 29.24 13.82
N ARG A 420 -9.62 29.93 14.95
CA ARG A 420 -9.55 29.29 16.28
C ARG A 420 -10.60 29.74 17.29
N LYS A 421 -11.35 30.81 17.01
CA LYS A 421 -12.36 31.34 17.93
C LYS A 421 -13.75 31.19 17.33
N ASP A 422 -14.75 31.18 18.19
CA ASP A 422 -16.15 31.26 17.80
C ASP A 422 -16.45 32.57 17.05
N VAL A 423 -17.51 32.55 16.24
CA VAL A 423 -17.84 33.61 15.28
C VAL A 423 -18.04 34.98 15.96
N GLU A 424 -18.72 35.00 17.11
CA GLU A 424 -19.04 36.24 17.83
C GLU A 424 -17.78 36.87 18.45
N THR A 425 -16.94 36.05 19.08
CA THR A 425 -15.67 36.48 19.69
C THR A 425 -14.66 36.91 18.63
N ALA A 426 -14.57 36.18 17.51
CA ALA A 426 -13.71 36.53 16.38
C ALA A 426 -14.08 37.89 15.79
N LEU A 427 -15.38 38.14 15.56
CA LEU A 427 -15.87 39.41 15.01
C LEU A 427 -15.57 40.61 15.93
N ALA A 428 -15.77 40.47 17.24
CA ALA A 428 -15.49 41.53 18.20
C ALA A 428 -14.01 41.92 18.21
N GLU A 429 -13.12 40.92 18.15
CA GLU A 429 -11.69 41.13 18.23
C GLU A 429 -11.08 41.63 16.91
N ILE A 430 -11.58 41.15 15.77
CA ILE A 430 -11.23 41.67 14.44
C ILE A 430 -11.66 43.14 14.33
N LYS A 431 -12.89 43.49 14.74
CA LYS A 431 -13.36 44.90 14.76
C LYS A 431 -12.50 45.80 15.66
N LYS A 432 -12.07 45.29 16.82
CA LYS A 432 -11.19 46.04 17.73
C LYS A 432 -9.81 46.32 17.13
N ARG A 433 -9.29 45.38 16.33
CA ARG A 433 -7.99 45.51 15.65
C ARG A 433 -8.06 46.40 14.43
N MET A 434 -9.11 46.28 13.61
CA MET A 434 -9.35 47.19 12.48
C MET A 434 -9.43 48.66 12.91
N LYS A 435 -10.06 48.97 14.06
CA LYS A 435 -10.09 50.33 14.63
C LYS A 435 -8.76 50.84 15.17
N LYS A 436 -7.78 49.95 15.39
CA LYS A 436 -6.46 50.28 15.95
C LYS A 436 -5.45 50.64 14.86
N ASP A 437 -5.67 50.15 13.64
CA ASP A 437 -4.84 50.41 12.45
C ASP A 437 -5.29 51.67 11.67
N GLU A 438 -6.42 52.30 12.04
CA GLU A 438 -6.91 53.58 11.49
C GLU A 438 -6.39 54.82 12.26
N LYS A 439 -5.48 54.65 13.23
CA LYS A 439 -4.76 55.71 13.96
C LYS A 439 -3.27 55.61 13.68
#